data_AF-A0A7W0YTL3-F1
#
_entry.id   AF-A0A7W0YTL3-F1
#
_cell.length_a   1.000
_cell.length_b   1.000
_cell.length_c   1.000
_cell.angle_alpha   90.00
_cell.angle_beta   90.00
_cell.angle_gamma   90.00
#
_symmetry.space_group_name_H-M   'P 1'
#
loop_
_entity.id
_entity.type
_entity.pdbx_description
1 polymer ?
#
loop_
_entity_poly.entity_id
_entity_poly.type
_entity_poly.pdbx_seq_one_letter_code
_entity_poly.pdbx_strand_id
1 'polypeptide(L)'
;MALAQLSWRKFLRAHAASILACDFFTVETLWLGRLYVLFFIELGSRRVHLAGCTANPDAPWTVQQARQLAWSLRERPRPIRFLIHDRDSKFGRAFDDVFKSESVEIIRTPFRAPNANAFAERWVGTIRRDCLDWLLIASRKQLERVLRVYTDHYNTHRPHRSLGLRPPTPEHQLRLASSSPPG
;
A
#
# COMPACT_ATOMS: atom_id res chain seq x y z
N MET A 1 -26.00 0.71 -27.04
CA MET A 1 -25.67 -0.46 -26.19
C MET A 1 -24.42 -1.15 -26.71
N ALA A 2 -23.23 -0.80 -26.22
CA ALA A 2 -21.98 -1.51 -26.52
C ALA A 2 -20.85 -1.15 -25.53
N LEU A 3 -21.00 -1.41 -24.23
CA LEU A 3 -19.91 -1.29 -23.24
C LEU A 3 -19.96 -2.39 -22.17
N ALA A 4 -20.38 -3.60 -22.55
CA ALA A 4 -20.09 -4.79 -21.75
C ALA A 4 -18.72 -5.32 -22.20
N GLN A 5 -17.74 -5.42 -21.28
CA GLN A 5 -16.46 -6.17 -21.43
C GLN A 5 -15.17 -5.46 -21.90
N LEU A 6 -14.87 -4.25 -21.42
CA LEU A 6 -13.49 -4.04 -20.95
C LEU A 6 -13.41 -4.72 -19.58
N SER A 7 -13.09 -6.03 -19.55
CA SER A 7 -13.03 -6.80 -18.30
C SER A 7 -12.16 -6.05 -17.28
N TRP A 8 -12.56 -6.01 -16.00
CA TRP A 8 -11.82 -5.36 -14.91
C TRP A 8 -10.31 -5.65 -14.94
N ARG A 9 -9.92 -6.86 -15.35
CA ARG A 9 -8.52 -7.25 -15.58
C ARG A 9 -7.80 -6.43 -16.66
N LYS A 10 -8.45 -6.14 -17.79
CA LYS A 10 -7.92 -5.28 -18.85
C LYS A 10 -7.72 -3.85 -18.35
N PHE A 11 -8.69 -3.31 -17.59
CA PHE A 11 -8.55 -2.00 -16.94
C PHE A 11 -7.35 -1.97 -15.99
N LEU A 12 -7.27 -2.93 -15.05
CA LEU A 12 -6.16 -3.01 -14.11
C LEU A 12 -4.81 -3.16 -14.82
N ARG A 13 -4.73 -3.92 -15.92
CA ARG A 13 -3.50 -4.08 -16.70
C ARG A 13 -3.12 -2.79 -17.44
N ALA A 14 -4.09 -2.11 -18.05
CA ALA A 14 -3.85 -0.89 -18.82
C ALA A 14 -3.41 0.28 -17.93
N HIS A 15 -3.94 0.36 -16.71
CA HIS A 15 -3.71 1.48 -15.79
C HIS A 15 -2.88 1.12 -14.57
N ALA A 16 -2.27 -0.07 -14.50
CA ALA A 16 -1.55 -0.55 -13.32
C ALA A 16 -0.54 0.47 -12.77
N ALA A 17 0.21 1.12 -13.66
CA ALA A 17 1.24 2.10 -13.30
C ALA A 17 0.70 3.39 -12.67
N SER A 18 -0.59 3.67 -12.81
CA SER A 18 -1.26 4.86 -12.27
C SER A 18 -2.34 4.53 -11.23
N ILE A 19 -2.43 3.27 -10.80
CA ILE A 19 -3.39 2.83 -9.78
C ILE A 19 -2.66 2.65 -8.45
N LEU A 20 -3.21 3.30 -7.42
CA LEU A 20 -2.94 3.05 -6.03
C LEU A 20 -4.13 2.28 -5.44
N ALA A 21 -3.88 1.21 -4.70
CA ALA A 21 -4.90 0.58 -3.87
C ALA A 21 -4.61 0.85 -2.39
N CYS A 22 -5.63 0.97 -1.55
CA CYS A 22 -5.47 1.03 -0.11
C CYS A 22 -6.44 0.09 0.60
N ASP A 23 -6.00 -0.37 1.77
CA ASP A 23 -6.75 -1.30 2.61
C ASP A 23 -6.23 -1.20 4.05
N PHE A 24 -6.99 -1.79 4.98
CA PHE A 24 -6.59 -2.00 6.35
C PHE A 24 -6.26 -3.46 6.63
N PHE A 25 -5.28 -3.70 7.49
CA PHE A 25 -5.17 -4.99 8.16
C PHE A 25 -4.95 -4.81 9.66
N THR A 26 -5.17 -5.87 10.42
CA THR A 26 -5.10 -5.83 11.88
C THR A 26 -3.90 -6.60 12.42
N VAL A 27 -3.33 -6.15 13.51
CA VAL A 27 -2.32 -6.87 14.28
C VAL A 27 -2.78 -6.95 15.72
N GLU A 28 -2.79 -8.16 16.28
CA GLU A 28 -3.09 -8.38 17.68
C GLU A 28 -1.83 -8.17 18.52
N THR A 29 -1.98 -7.49 19.64
CA THR A 29 -0.91 -7.24 20.58
C THR A 29 -0.89 -8.31 21.67
N LEU A 30 0.23 -8.39 22.40
CA LEU A 30 0.37 -9.24 23.58
C LEU A 30 -0.73 -9.04 24.63
N TRP A 31 -1.32 -7.84 24.66
CA TRP A 31 -2.39 -7.47 25.59
C TRP A 31 -3.79 -7.70 24.99
N LEU A 32 -3.90 -8.55 23.97
CA LEU A 32 -5.13 -8.81 23.21
C LEU A 32 -5.77 -7.54 22.61
N GLY A 33 -4.97 -6.48 22.47
CA GLY A 33 -5.38 -5.24 21.82
C GLY A 33 -5.28 -5.38 20.31
N ARG A 34 -6.18 -4.73 19.57
CA ARG A 34 -6.15 -4.70 18.11
C ARG A 34 -5.59 -3.39 17.61
N LEU A 35 -4.55 -3.46 16.79
CA LEU A 35 -4.04 -2.31 16.04
C LEU A 35 -4.45 -2.44 14.57
N TYR A 36 -4.98 -1.36 14.01
CA TYR A 36 -5.30 -1.23 12.60
C TYR A 36 -4.13 -0.57 11.89
N VAL A 37 -3.72 -1.13 10.77
CA VAL A 37 -2.64 -0.62 9.93
C VAL A 37 -3.23 -0.19 8.60
N LEU A 38 -3.06 1.07 8.25
CA LEU A 38 -3.41 1.60 6.93
C LEU A 38 -2.18 1.59 6.03
N PHE A 39 -2.35 1.05 4.84
CA PHE A 39 -1.30 1.02 3.82
C PHE A 39 -1.87 1.27 2.43
N PHE A 40 -0.97 1.62 1.53
CA PHE A 40 -1.26 1.85 0.12
C PHE A 40 -0.28 1.03 -0.72
N ILE A 41 -0.72 0.49 -1.85
CA ILE A 41 0.11 -0.28 -2.77
C ILE A 41 -0.11 0.17 -4.20
N GLU A 42 0.98 0.47 -4.90
CA GLU A 42 0.95 0.72 -6.34
C GLU A 42 0.82 -0.60 -7.10
N LEU A 43 -0.18 -0.73 -7.97
CA LEU A 43 -0.43 -1.99 -8.66
C LEU A 43 0.65 -2.32 -9.70
N GLY A 44 1.21 -1.30 -10.36
CA GLY A 44 2.23 -1.44 -11.40
C GLY A 44 3.59 -1.80 -10.82
N SER A 45 4.11 -0.97 -9.91
CA SER A 45 5.45 -1.13 -9.32
C SER A 45 5.49 -2.12 -8.15
N ARG A 46 4.32 -2.44 -7.56
CA ARG A 46 4.19 -3.16 -6.29
C ARG A 46 4.78 -2.43 -5.10
N ARG A 47 5.15 -1.15 -5.24
CA ARG A 47 5.67 -0.35 -4.14
C ARG A 47 4.57 -0.15 -3.10
N VAL A 48 4.92 -0.36 -1.84
CA VAL A 48 4.02 -0.18 -0.70
C VAL A 48 4.39 1.08 0.06
N HIS A 49 3.37 1.83 0.45
CA HIS A 49 3.48 2.99 1.32
C HIS A 49 2.72 2.67 2.61
N LEU A 50 3.46 2.62 3.71
CA LEU A 50 2.85 2.52 5.03
C LEU A 50 2.39 3.91 5.45
N ALA A 51 1.11 4.07 5.75
CA ALA A 51 0.61 5.34 6.25
C ALA A 51 0.80 5.42 7.77
N GLY A 52 0.27 4.44 8.50
CA GLY A 52 0.43 4.38 9.94
C GLY A 52 -0.39 3.27 10.58
N CYS A 53 -0.34 3.19 11.91
CA CYS A 53 -1.19 2.29 12.66
C CYS A 53 -1.79 2.95 13.92
N THR A 54 -2.96 2.47 14.33
CA THR A 54 -3.71 3.04 15.48
C THR A 54 -4.63 1.97 16.08
N ALA A 55 -4.96 2.10 17.37
CA ALA A 55 -6.01 1.29 17.99
C ALA A 55 -7.42 1.78 17.59
N ASN A 56 -7.54 3.05 17.19
CA ASN A 56 -8.80 3.69 16.84
C ASN A 56 -8.70 4.39 15.47
N PRO A 57 -9.00 3.70 14.35
CA PRO A 57 -8.91 4.26 13.01
C PRO A 57 -10.15 5.08 12.69
N ASP A 58 -10.25 6.26 13.28
CA ASP A 58 -11.35 7.19 13.01
C ASP A 58 -11.15 7.96 11.68
N ALA A 59 -12.20 8.69 11.27
CA ALA A 59 -12.17 9.47 10.05
C ALA A 59 -11.09 10.58 10.05
N PRO A 60 -10.94 11.40 11.12
CA PRO A 60 -9.86 12.40 11.18
C PRO A 60 -8.47 11.80 11.00
N TRP A 61 -8.18 10.68 11.67
CA TRP A 61 -6.90 9.98 11.53
C TRP A 61 -6.69 9.51 10.08
N THR A 62 -7.69 8.87 9.48
CA THR A 62 -7.62 8.33 8.12
C THR A 62 -7.45 9.44 7.06
N VAL A 63 -8.13 10.58 7.24
CA VAL A 63 -7.94 11.79 6.42
C VAL A 63 -6.52 12.33 6.53
N GLN A 64 -5.95 12.36 7.75
CA GLN A 64 -4.60 12.85 7.92
C GLN A 64 -3.56 11.93 7.26
N GLN A 65 -3.76 10.62 7.34
CA GLN A 65 -2.95 9.64 6.62
C GLN A 65 -3.02 9.85 5.10
N ALA A 66 -4.23 10.11 4.57
CA ALA A 66 -4.40 10.43 3.16
C ALA A 66 -3.64 11.71 2.74
N ARG A 67 -3.71 12.78 3.55
CA ARG A 67 -3.02 14.04 3.25
C ARG A 67 -1.52 13.87 3.19
N GLN A 68 -0.95 13.15 4.16
CA GLN A 68 0.49 12.86 4.20
C GLN A 68 0.93 12.10 2.95
N LEU A 69 0.16 11.08 2.55
CA LEU A 69 0.47 10.35 1.34
C LEU A 69 0.31 11.21 0.08
N ALA A 70 -0.82 11.88 -0.08
CA ALA A 70 -1.10 12.74 -1.23
C ALA A 70 0.03 13.76 -1.44
N TRP A 71 0.51 14.38 -0.35
CA TRP A 71 1.67 15.27 -0.40
C TRP A 71 2.91 14.60 -0.99
N SER A 72 3.25 13.39 -0.54
CA SER A 72 4.39 12.63 -1.07
C SER A 72 4.24 12.19 -2.53
N LEU A 73 3.01 12.16 -3.06
CA LEU A 73 2.72 11.74 -4.42
C LEU A 73 2.80 12.89 -5.45
N ARG A 74 2.76 14.15 -5.00
CA ARG A 74 2.72 15.35 -5.87
C ARG A 74 3.92 15.49 -6.79
N GLU A 75 5.12 15.18 -6.29
CA GLU A 75 6.38 15.41 -7.01
C GLU A 75 6.81 14.21 -7.87
N ARG A 76 5.93 13.23 -8.07
CA ARG A 76 6.31 11.99 -8.74
C ARG A 76 6.34 12.16 -10.26
N PRO A 77 7.34 11.57 -10.96
CA PRO A 77 7.41 11.61 -12.42
C PRO A 77 6.20 11.01 -13.14
N ARG A 78 5.50 10.08 -12.48
CA ARG A 78 4.27 9.46 -12.99
C ARG A 78 3.13 9.73 -12.01
N PRO A 79 2.10 10.47 -12.40
CA PRO A 79 0.99 10.79 -11.52
C PRO A 79 0.13 9.54 -11.27
N ILE A 80 -0.31 9.39 -10.03
CA ILE A 80 -1.42 8.47 -9.69
C ILE A 80 -2.70 9.08 -10.23
N ARG A 81 -3.51 8.27 -10.92
CA ARG A 81 -4.77 8.69 -11.54
C ARG A 81 -5.99 8.06 -10.88
N PHE A 82 -5.81 6.90 -10.26
CA PHE A 82 -6.87 6.15 -9.65
C PHE A 82 -6.47 5.69 -8.25
N LEU A 83 -7.37 5.88 -7.29
CA LEU A 83 -7.31 5.23 -5.98
C LEU A 83 -8.40 4.17 -5.90
N ILE A 84 -8.02 2.93 -5.58
CA ILE A 84 -8.94 1.84 -5.30
C ILE A 84 -8.96 1.58 -3.80
N HIS A 85 -10.15 1.55 -3.21
CA HIS A 85 -10.33 1.08 -1.84
C HIS A 85 -11.67 0.37 -1.71
N ASP A 86 -11.86 -0.38 -0.63
CA ASP A 86 -13.14 -1.05 -0.36
C ASP A 86 -14.18 -0.07 0.20
N ARG A 87 -15.35 -0.58 0.63
CA ARG A 87 -16.40 0.27 1.22
C ARG A 87 -16.33 0.34 2.74
N ASP A 88 -15.17 0.07 3.35
CA ASP A 88 -15.01 0.20 4.80
C ASP A 88 -15.43 1.61 5.24
N SER A 89 -16.25 1.69 6.27
CA SER A 89 -16.78 2.94 6.83
C SER A 89 -15.69 3.90 7.31
N LYS A 90 -14.45 3.41 7.51
CA LYS A 90 -13.26 4.22 7.79
C LYS A 90 -12.91 5.16 6.63
N PHE A 91 -13.26 4.79 5.40
CA PHE A 91 -13.08 5.61 4.20
C PHE A 91 -14.29 6.52 3.97
N GLY A 92 -14.33 7.63 4.71
CA GLY A 92 -15.38 8.65 4.58
C GLY A 92 -15.17 9.58 3.38
N ARG A 93 -16.18 10.41 3.07
CA ARG A 93 -16.11 11.40 1.98
C ARG A 93 -14.88 12.32 2.07
N ALA A 94 -14.53 12.76 3.28
CA ALA A 94 -13.36 13.62 3.50
C ALA A 94 -12.04 12.94 3.13
N PHE A 95 -11.95 11.60 3.19
CA PHE A 95 -10.79 10.85 2.70
C PHE A 95 -10.73 10.90 1.17
N ASP A 96 -11.85 10.63 0.50
CA ASP A 96 -11.97 10.70 -0.96
C ASP A 96 -11.60 12.09 -1.48
N ASP A 97 -12.05 13.14 -0.79
CA ASP A 97 -11.86 14.54 -1.20
C ASP A 97 -10.38 14.96 -1.21
N VAL A 98 -9.53 14.37 -0.35
CA VAL A 98 -8.07 14.60 -0.36
C VAL A 98 -7.43 14.13 -1.67
N PHE A 99 -7.87 12.99 -2.20
CA PHE A 99 -7.31 12.47 -3.45
C PHE A 99 -7.95 13.15 -4.67
N LYS A 100 -9.24 13.48 -4.60
CA LYS A 100 -9.91 14.26 -5.65
C LYS A 100 -9.30 15.65 -5.85
N SER A 101 -8.83 16.31 -4.78
CA SER A 101 -8.12 17.60 -4.93
C SER A 101 -6.82 17.48 -5.72
N GLU A 102 -6.23 16.27 -5.77
CA GLU A 102 -5.06 15.94 -6.59
C GLU A 102 -5.45 15.37 -7.96
N SER A 103 -6.70 15.53 -8.39
CA SER A 103 -7.23 14.97 -9.65
C SER A 103 -7.13 13.44 -9.75
N VAL A 104 -7.19 12.74 -8.60
CA VAL A 104 -7.27 11.28 -8.53
C VAL A 104 -8.72 10.83 -8.51
N GLU A 105 -9.08 9.91 -9.40
CA GLU A 105 -10.41 9.31 -9.45
C GLU A 105 -10.53 8.18 -8.41
N ILE A 106 -11.63 8.17 -7.67
CA ILE A 106 -11.90 7.17 -6.63
C ILE A 106 -12.71 6.02 -7.21
N ILE A 107 -12.14 4.82 -7.18
CA ILE A 107 -12.81 3.60 -7.60
C ILE A 107 -13.06 2.74 -6.37
N ARG A 108 -14.30 2.75 -5.88
CA ARG A 108 -14.71 1.84 -4.82
C ARG A 108 -14.85 0.45 -5.39
N THR A 109 -14.15 -0.52 -4.80
CA THR A 109 -14.13 -1.91 -5.27
C THR A 109 -15.58 -2.41 -5.41
N PRO A 110 -16.03 -2.78 -6.62
CA PRO A 110 -17.36 -3.35 -6.79
C PRO A 110 -17.49 -4.59 -5.93
N PHE A 111 -18.67 -4.79 -5.32
CA PHE A 111 -19.00 -6.06 -4.68
C PHE A 111 -18.87 -7.14 -5.78
N ARG A 112 -17.87 -8.04 -5.64
CA ARG A 112 -17.45 -9.08 -6.62
C ARG A 112 -16.36 -8.72 -7.65
N ALA A 113 -15.56 -7.66 -7.46
CA ALA A 113 -14.39 -7.35 -8.32
C ALA A 113 -13.04 -7.46 -7.57
N PRO A 114 -12.66 -8.65 -7.06
CA PRO A 114 -11.61 -8.84 -6.05
C PRO A 114 -10.17 -8.62 -6.55
N ASN A 115 -9.95 -8.42 -7.86
CA ASN A 115 -8.59 -8.48 -8.39
C ASN A 115 -7.67 -7.34 -7.90
N ALA A 116 -8.22 -6.16 -7.59
CA ALA A 116 -7.45 -5.06 -7.02
C ALA A 116 -7.16 -5.29 -5.53
N ASN A 117 -8.17 -5.72 -4.77
CA ASN A 117 -7.99 -6.14 -3.38
C ASN A 117 -6.99 -7.29 -3.26
N ALA A 118 -6.94 -8.19 -4.25
CA ALA A 118 -5.99 -9.28 -4.26
C ALA A 118 -4.52 -8.82 -4.24
N PHE A 119 -4.18 -7.59 -4.67
CA PHE A 119 -2.82 -7.06 -4.49
C PHE A 119 -2.56 -6.68 -3.04
N ALA A 120 -3.51 -6.01 -2.40
CA ALA A 120 -3.49 -5.67 -0.99
C ALA A 120 -3.45 -6.93 -0.10
N GLU A 121 -4.39 -7.86 -0.29
CA GLU A 121 -4.46 -9.15 0.41
C GLU A 121 -3.17 -9.97 0.27
N ARG A 122 -2.61 -10.05 -0.94
CA ARG A 122 -1.34 -10.77 -1.16
C ARG A 122 -0.19 -10.13 -0.41
N TRP A 123 -0.14 -8.80 -0.38
CA TRP A 123 0.87 -8.09 0.39
C TRP A 123 0.69 -8.33 1.89
N VAL A 124 -0.53 -8.22 2.41
CA VAL A 124 -0.85 -8.50 3.82
C VAL A 124 -0.43 -9.92 4.21
N GLY A 125 -0.77 -10.92 3.39
CA GLY A 125 -0.33 -12.30 3.63
C GLY A 125 1.20 -12.45 3.60
N THR A 126 1.89 -11.63 2.81
CA THR A 126 3.35 -11.63 2.70
C THR A 126 4.01 -11.05 3.96
N ILE A 127 3.59 -9.87 4.41
CA ILE A 127 4.14 -9.28 5.64
C ILE A 127 3.82 -10.10 6.89
N ARG A 128 2.67 -10.79 6.91
CA ARG A 128 2.36 -11.75 7.98
C ARG A 128 3.36 -12.90 8.02
N ARG A 129 3.43 -13.67 6.93
CA ARG A 129 4.31 -14.84 6.85
C ARG A 129 5.80 -14.52 7.00
N ASP A 130 6.24 -13.42 6.42
CA ASP A 130 7.67 -13.07 6.38
C ASP A 130 8.10 -12.35 7.67
N CYS A 131 7.17 -11.79 8.46
CA CYS A 131 7.54 -10.90 9.57
C CYS A 131 6.61 -11.00 10.79
N LEU A 132 5.32 -10.67 10.64
CA LEU A 132 4.46 -10.47 11.81
C LEU A 132 4.10 -11.76 12.56
N ASP A 133 4.03 -12.89 11.86
CA ASP A 133 3.70 -14.18 12.48
C ASP A 133 4.83 -14.70 13.41
N TRP A 134 6.02 -14.11 13.30
CA TRP A 134 7.21 -14.45 14.10
C TRP A 134 7.47 -13.46 15.24
N LEU A 135 6.65 -12.42 15.38
CA LEU A 135 6.90 -11.31 16.29
C LEU A 135 5.76 -11.11 17.28
N LEU A 136 6.12 -11.01 18.55
CA LEU A 136 5.21 -10.59 19.60
C LEU A 136 5.17 -9.06 19.66
N ILE A 137 4.03 -8.48 19.28
CA ILE A 137 3.82 -7.03 19.26
C ILE A 137 3.28 -6.57 20.61
N ALA A 138 4.09 -5.84 21.36
CA ALA A 138 3.74 -5.31 22.68
C ALA A 138 3.09 -3.91 22.61
N SER A 139 3.40 -3.11 21.58
CA SER A 139 2.93 -1.72 21.48
C SER A 139 2.79 -1.20 20.05
N ARG A 140 2.01 -0.11 19.88
CA ARG A 140 1.90 0.63 18.62
C ARG A 140 3.26 1.10 18.10
N LYS A 141 4.09 1.70 18.96
CA LYS A 141 5.41 2.23 18.58
C LYS A 141 6.36 1.13 18.09
N GLN A 142 6.30 -0.05 18.72
CA GLN A 142 7.05 -1.22 18.24
C GLN A 142 6.55 -1.65 16.86
N LEU A 143 5.22 -1.76 16.69
CA LEU A 143 4.63 -2.14 15.41
C LEU A 143 5.04 -1.17 14.30
N GLU A 144 4.96 0.14 14.53
CA GLU A 144 5.39 1.17 13.57
C GLU A 144 6.85 1.00 13.14
N ARG A 145 7.74 0.70 14.09
CA ARG A 145 9.15 0.45 13.79
C ARG A 145 9.34 -0.81 12.95
N VAL A 146 8.69 -1.91 13.32
CA VAL A 146 8.73 -3.18 12.57
C VAL A 146 8.22 -2.98 11.15
N LEU A 147 7.04 -2.37 11.00
CA LEU A 147 6.42 -2.13 9.70
C LEU A 147 7.25 -1.20 8.82
N ARG A 148 7.88 -0.17 9.40
CA ARG A 148 8.78 0.73 8.64
C ARG A 148 9.99 -0.02 8.09
N VAL A 149 10.67 -0.81 8.93
CA VAL A 149 11.83 -1.60 8.51
C VAL A 149 11.42 -2.63 7.46
N TYR A 150 10.32 -3.35 7.68
CA TYR A 150 9.86 -4.34 6.73
C TYR A 150 9.42 -3.71 5.41
N THR A 151 8.72 -2.58 5.43
CA THR A 151 8.26 -1.89 4.21
C THR A 151 9.45 -1.39 3.39
N ASP A 152 10.49 -0.88 4.05
CA ASP A 152 11.74 -0.52 3.37
C ASP A 152 12.36 -1.76 2.70
N HIS A 153 12.58 -2.84 3.47
CA HIS A 153 13.10 -4.10 2.93
C HIS A 153 12.26 -4.64 1.76
N TYR A 154 10.94 -4.65 1.89
CA TYR A 154 10.00 -5.09 0.87
C TYR A 154 10.13 -4.30 -0.44
N ASN A 155 10.33 -2.98 -0.32
CA ASN A 155 10.44 -2.07 -1.46
C ASN A 155 11.83 -2.05 -2.10
N THR A 156 12.90 -2.30 -1.35
CA THR A 156 14.29 -2.08 -1.81
C THR A 156 15.11 -3.36 -1.96
N HIS A 157 14.74 -4.46 -1.31
CA HIS A 157 15.55 -5.69 -1.27
C HIS A 157 14.78 -6.96 -1.60
N ARG A 158 13.51 -7.08 -1.21
CA ARG A 158 12.74 -8.32 -1.38
C ARG A 158 12.54 -8.65 -2.87
N PRO A 159 12.85 -9.86 -3.34
CA PRO A 159 12.62 -10.24 -4.74
C PRO A 159 11.13 -10.49 -5.02
N HIS A 160 10.63 -9.99 -6.15
CA HIS A 160 9.25 -10.18 -6.58
C HIS A 160 9.18 -10.97 -7.88
N ARG A 161 8.52 -12.14 -7.86
CA ARG A 161 8.33 -12.97 -9.07
C ARG A 161 7.64 -12.19 -10.20
N SER A 162 6.66 -11.35 -9.87
CA SER A 162 5.95 -10.53 -10.86
C SER A 162 6.79 -9.40 -11.47
N LEU A 163 7.96 -9.10 -10.90
CA LEU A 163 8.89 -8.07 -11.38
C LEU A 163 10.21 -8.67 -11.91
N GLY A 164 10.22 -9.98 -12.18
CA GLY A 164 11.44 -10.68 -12.62
C GLY A 164 12.51 -10.74 -11.53
N LEU A 165 12.10 -11.03 -10.29
CA LEU A 165 12.95 -11.12 -9.09
C LEU A 165 13.59 -9.80 -8.65
N ARG A 166 13.15 -8.66 -9.19
CA ARG A 166 13.58 -7.34 -8.74
C ARG A 166 12.66 -6.78 -7.65
N PRO A 167 13.21 -5.96 -6.72
CA PRO A 167 12.40 -5.19 -5.79
C PRO A 167 11.68 -4.02 -6.50
N PRO A 168 10.61 -3.46 -5.91
CA PRO A 168 9.87 -2.31 -6.45
C PRO A 168 10.73 -1.06 -6.71
N THR A 169 11.79 -0.88 -5.93
CA THR A 169 12.73 0.26 -6.03
C THR A 169 14.16 -0.28 -6.03
N PRO A 170 14.65 -0.80 -7.18
CA PRO A 170 15.95 -1.48 -7.27
C PRO A 170 17.15 -0.53 -7.22
N GLU A 171 16.93 0.77 -7.37
CA GLU A 171 17.97 1.80 -7.46
C GLU A 171 18.86 1.86 -6.20
N HIS A 172 18.36 1.39 -5.05
CA HIS A 172 19.13 1.29 -3.82
C HIS A 172 20.17 0.15 -3.84
N GLN A 173 19.94 -0.92 -4.61
CA GLN A 173 20.90 -2.03 -4.74
C GLN A 173 22.12 -1.64 -5.56
N LEU A 174 21.95 -0.81 -6.60
CA LEU A 174 23.05 -0.38 -7.47
C LEU A 174 24.07 0.50 -6.75
N ARG A 175 23.64 1.33 -5.77
CA ARG A 175 24.55 2.20 -5.00
C ARG A 175 25.45 1.44 -4.03
N LEU A 176 24.96 0.34 -3.45
CA LEU A 176 25.75 -0.51 -2.54
C LEU A 176 26.70 -1.44 -3.31
N ALA A 177 26.34 -1.85 -4.52
CA ALA A 177 27.22 -2.66 -5.38
C ALA A 177 28.33 -1.84 -6.05
N SER A 178 28.14 -0.52 -6.23
CA SER A 178 29.15 0.37 -6.84
C SER A 178 30.27 0.81 -5.88
N SER A 179 30.14 0.59 -4.57
CA SER A 179 31.23 0.81 -3.62
C SER A 179 32.10 -0.44 -3.53
N SER A 180 33.02 -0.61 -4.48
CA SER A 180 34.15 -1.53 -4.30
C SER A 180 35.07 -1.00 -3.19
N PRO A 181 35.67 -1.85 -2.34
CA PRO A 181 36.57 -1.38 -1.29
C PRO A 181 37.84 -0.78 -1.93
N PRO A 182 38.41 0.30 -1.38
CA PRO A 182 39.72 0.77 -1.83
C PRO A 182 40.76 -0.33 -1.55
N GLY A 183 41.51 -0.69 -2.59
CA GLY A 183 42.67 -1.58 -2.50
C GLY A 183 43.89 -0.91 -1.90
#